data_AF-A0A845UVN3-F1
#
_entry.id   AF-A0A845UVN3-F1
#
_cell.length_a   1.000
_cell.length_b   1.000
_cell.length_c   1.000
_cell.angle_alpha   90.00
_cell.angle_beta   90.00
_cell.angle_gamma   90.00
#
_symmetry.space_group_name_H-M   'P 1'
#
loop_
_entity.id
_entity.type
_entity.pdbx_description
1 polymer ?
#
loop_
_entity_poly.entity_id
_entity_poly.type
_entity_poly.pdbx_seq_one_letter_code
_entity_poly.pdbx_strand_id
1 'polypeptide(L)'
;MSKLHLAVDNTRAQPAPRAARQSRPKILDRFAVRVMAPEVWCRFLHAEFRNPEEVAAHFEVRFSTACNWWNATNRPSADKVLIAMVEHGPALAAALEAEMGERRAA
;
A
#
# COMPACT_ATOMS: atom_id res chain seq x y z
N MET A 1 35.95 30.21 3.00
CA MET A 1 34.67 29.58 2.61
C MET A 1 34.46 29.84 1.13
N SER A 2 34.66 28.82 0.27
CA SER A 2 34.55 28.99 -1.18
C SER A 2 33.10 28.85 -1.62
N LYS A 3 32.58 29.85 -2.34
CA LYS A 3 31.20 29.93 -2.80
C LYS A 3 31.06 29.16 -4.11
N LEU A 4 30.25 28.11 -4.12
CA LEU A 4 29.88 27.39 -5.35
C LEU A 4 28.98 28.27 -6.22
N HIS A 5 29.34 28.42 -7.48
CA HIS A 5 28.54 29.12 -8.48
C HIS A 5 28.01 28.11 -9.49
N LEU A 6 26.69 28.00 -9.61
CA LEU A 6 26.06 27.15 -10.62
C LEU A 6 26.13 27.88 -11.97
N ALA A 7 26.93 27.35 -12.90
CA ALA A 7 26.91 27.76 -14.29
C ALA A 7 25.94 26.84 -15.06
N VAL A 8 24.83 27.39 -15.55
CA VAL A 8 23.90 26.68 -16.44
C VAL A 8 24.30 26.98 -17.87
N ASP A 9 24.95 26.02 -18.52
CA ASP A 9 25.39 26.13 -19.90
C ASP A 9 24.30 25.61 -20.85
N ASN A 10 23.51 26.52 -21.42
CA ASN A 10 22.39 26.20 -22.33
C ASN A 10 22.83 25.98 -23.80
N THR A 11 24.14 25.95 -24.08
CA THR A 11 24.68 25.81 -25.44
C THR A 11 24.84 24.36 -25.89
N ARG A 12 24.70 23.36 -24.99
CA ARG A 12 24.69 21.96 -25.39
C ARG A 12 23.44 21.65 -26.20
N ALA A 13 23.66 21.12 -27.41
CA ALA A 13 22.60 20.61 -28.28
C ALA A 13 21.60 19.78 -27.46
N GLN A 14 20.33 20.14 -27.59
CA GLN A 14 19.23 19.46 -26.92
C GLN A 14 19.35 17.96 -27.23
N PRO A 15 19.54 17.07 -26.23
CA PRO A 15 19.52 15.65 -26.52
C PRO A 15 18.19 15.33 -27.20
N ALA A 16 18.24 14.45 -28.20
CA ALA A 16 17.11 14.04 -29.04
C ALA A 16 15.80 14.00 -28.22
N PRO A 17 14.66 14.48 -28.77
CA PRO A 17 13.41 14.62 -28.03
C PRO A 17 13.14 13.33 -27.27
N ARG A 18 13.27 13.41 -25.94
CA ARG A 18 13.06 12.27 -25.06
C ARG A 18 11.64 11.78 -25.37
N ALA A 19 11.53 10.56 -25.90
CA ALA A 19 10.26 9.97 -26.28
C ALA A 19 9.20 10.31 -25.22
N ALA A 20 8.07 10.89 -25.65
CA ALA A 20 7.05 11.39 -24.76
C ALA A 20 6.78 10.33 -23.69
N ARG A 21 7.10 10.66 -22.42
CA ARG A 21 6.97 9.72 -21.31
C ARG A 21 5.50 9.41 -21.16
N GLN A 22 5.08 8.29 -21.74
CA GLN A 22 3.70 7.82 -21.66
C GLN A 22 3.36 7.65 -20.19
N SER A 23 2.38 8.41 -19.71
CA SER A 23 1.83 8.21 -18.37
C SER A 23 1.17 6.84 -18.32
N ARG A 24 1.58 5.99 -17.38
CA ARG A 24 0.91 4.71 -17.17
C ARG A 24 -0.58 4.95 -16.86
N PRO A 25 -1.50 4.16 -17.43
CA PRO A 25 -2.92 4.30 -17.14
C PRO A 25 -3.14 4.15 -15.64
N LYS A 26 -3.95 5.06 -15.07
CA LYS A 26 -4.39 4.97 -13.66
C LYS A 26 -5.50 3.93 -13.60
N ILE A 27 -5.10 2.66 -13.57
CA ILE A 27 -6.03 1.52 -13.50
C ILE A 27 -6.73 1.48 -12.13
N LEU A 28 -6.06 1.95 -11.08
CA LEU A 28 -6.59 1.99 -9.72
C LEU A 28 -6.97 3.41 -9.30
N ASP A 29 -8.22 3.57 -8.86
CA ASP A 29 -8.62 4.72 -8.07
C ASP A 29 -7.93 4.66 -6.71
N ARG A 30 -6.94 5.55 -6.54
CA ARG A 30 -6.13 5.64 -5.32
C ARG A 30 -6.94 6.04 -4.10
N PHE A 31 -8.02 6.80 -4.30
CA PHE A 31 -8.90 7.19 -3.21
C PHE A 31 -9.71 5.99 -2.75
N ALA A 32 -10.34 5.27 -3.68
CA ALA A 32 -11.06 4.04 -3.39
C ALA A 32 -10.18 3.02 -2.65
N VAL A 33 -8.94 2.81 -3.12
CA VAL A 33 -7.96 1.92 -2.44
C VAL A 33 -7.67 2.37 -1.01
N ARG A 34 -7.51 3.67 -0.78
CA ARG A 34 -7.27 4.20 0.57
C ARG A 34 -8.44 3.99 1.50
N VAL A 35 -9.66 4.17 0.99
CA VAL A 35 -10.89 3.97 1.75
C VAL A 35 -11.07 2.50 2.10
N MET A 36 -10.76 1.57 1.18
CA MET A 36 -10.98 0.14 1.41
C MET A 36 -9.87 -0.61 2.15
N ALA A 37 -8.69 -0.03 2.26
CA ALA A 37 -7.54 -0.72 2.83
C ALA A 37 -7.77 -1.23 4.27
N PRO A 38 -8.44 -0.49 5.19
CA PRO A 38 -8.73 -0.99 6.52
C PRO A 38 -9.64 -2.23 6.52
N GLU A 39 -10.68 -2.28 5.69
CA GLU A 39 -11.60 -3.41 5.63
C GLU A 39 -10.96 -4.64 5.00
N VAL A 40 -10.20 -4.46 3.89
CA VAL A 40 -9.40 -5.54 3.30
C VAL A 40 -8.46 -6.15 4.33
N TRP A 41 -7.74 -5.29 5.06
CA TRP A 41 -6.78 -5.73 6.05
C TRP A 41 -7.45 -6.45 7.22
N CYS A 42 -8.54 -5.90 7.74
CA CYS A 42 -9.34 -6.54 8.77
C CYS A 42 -9.78 -7.94 8.34
N ARG A 43 -10.41 -8.06 7.16
CA ARG A 43 -10.87 -9.35 6.63
C ARG A 43 -9.74 -10.37 6.49
N PHE A 44 -8.60 -9.95 5.98
CA PHE A 44 -7.40 -10.79 5.92
C PHE A 44 -6.99 -11.28 7.31
N LEU A 45 -6.93 -10.41 8.31
CA LEU A 45 -6.51 -10.78 9.66
C LEU A 45 -7.47 -11.78 10.32
N HIS A 46 -8.79 -11.60 10.15
CA HIS A 46 -9.79 -12.54 10.66
C HIS A 46 -9.75 -13.90 9.97
N ALA A 47 -9.25 -13.97 8.73
CA ALA A 47 -9.09 -15.24 8.01
C ALA A 47 -7.88 -16.04 8.51
N GLU A 48 -6.78 -15.36 8.83
CA GLU A 48 -5.49 -16.02 9.11
C GLU A 48 -5.15 -16.13 10.59
N PHE A 49 -5.72 -15.29 11.46
CA PHE A 49 -5.38 -15.22 12.88
C PHE A 49 -6.63 -15.37 13.74
N ARG A 50 -6.45 -15.82 14.98
CA ARG A 50 -7.57 -16.08 15.90
C ARG A 50 -7.97 -14.85 16.70
N ASN A 51 -7.05 -13.93 16.95
CA ASN A 51 -7.25 -12.76 17.79
C ASN A 51 -6.18 -11.67 17.54
N PRO A 52 -6.38 -10.44 18.06
CA PRO A 52 -5.41 -9.36 17.91
C PRO A 52 -4.05 -9.63 18.58
N GLU A 53 -3.98 -10.49 19.60
CA GLU A 53 -2.73 -10.85 20.26
C GLU A 53 -1.78 -11.59 19.30
N GLU A 54 -2.30 -12.55 18.53
CA GLU A 54 -1.54 -13.26 17.49
C GLU A 54 -1.06 -12.30 16.39
N VAL A 55 -1.92 -11.37 15.98
CA VAL A 55 -1.56 -10.32 15.00
C VAL A 55 -0.43 -9.45 15.53
N ALA A 56 -0.50 -9.03 16.80
CA ALA A 56 0.54 -8.22 17.42
C ALA A 56 1.89 -8.94 17.47
N ALA A 57 1.87 -10.23 17.83
CA ALA A 57 3.06 -11.07 17.89
C ALA A 57 3.66 -11.30 16.50
N HIS A 58 2.83 -11.72 15.53
CA HIS A 58 3.28 -12.03 14.17
C HIS A 58 3.86 -10.82 13.45
N PHE A 59 3.18 -9.67 13.51
CA PHE A 59 3.65 -8.46 12.84
C PHE A 59 4.60 -7.61 13.69
N GLU A 60 4.98 -8.06 14.89
CA GLU A 60 5.85 -7.33 15.82
C GLU A 60 5.39 -5.88 16.04
N VAL A 61 4.11 -5.71 16.35
CA VAL A 61 3.51 -4.39 16.63
C VAL A 61 2.92 -4.34 18.03
N ARG A 62 2.62 -3.13 18.51
CA ARG A 62 1.88 -2.95 19.77
C ARG A 62 0.49 -3.56 19.65
N PHE A 63 -0.01 -4.13 20.75
CA PHE A 63 -1.37 -4.68 20.82
C PHE A 63 -2.45 -3.68 20.37
N SER A 64 -2.33 -2.41 20.75
CA SER A 64 -3.26 -1.36 20.31
C SER A 64 -3.30 -1.17 18.79
N THR A 65 -2.17 -1.33 18.10
CA THR A 65 -2.11 -1.31 16.63
C THR A 65 -2.84 -2.51 16.06
N ALA A 66 -2.61 -3.69 16.61
CA ALA A 66 -3.33 -4.90 16.19
C ALA A 66 -4.84 -4.78 16.40
N CYS A 67 -5.29 -4.23 17.53
CA CYS A 67 -6.72 -3.96 17.75
C CYS A 67 -7.30 -2.98 16.73
N ASN A 68 -6.56 -1.92 16.37
CA ASN A 68 -7.03 -0.98 15.34
C ASN A 68 -7.17 -1.65 13.97
N TRP A 69 -6.24 -2.55 13.62
CA TRP A 69 -6.32 -3.34 12.40
C TRP A 69 -7.47 -4.34 12.43
N TRP A 70 -7.64 -5.04 13.55
CA TRP A 70 -8.67 -6.04 13.77
C TRP A 70 -10.10 -5.49 13.68
N ASN A 71 -10.25 -4.19 13.93
CA ASN A 71 -11.53 -3.48 13.88
C ASN A 71 -11.63 -2.51 12.69
N ALA A 72 -10.79 -2.68 11.66
CA ALA A 72 -10.77 -1.83 10.47
C ALA A 72 -10.68 -0.31 10.75
N THR A 73 -10.08 0.09 11.89
CA THR A 73 -10.00 1.50 12.30
C THR A 73 -8.89 2.24 11.55
N ASN A 74 -7.82 1.54 11.18
CA ASN A 74 -6.78 2.08 10.32
C ASN A 74 -6.13 0.98 9.47
N ARG A 75 -5.27 1.41 8.55
CA ARG A 75 -4.57 0.54 7.60
C ARG A 75 -3.12 0.28 8.05
N PRO A 76 -2.54 -0.87 7.67
CA PRO A 76 -1.13 -1.15 7.92
C PRO A 76 -0.23 -0.23 7.10
N SER A 77 1.04 -0.15 7.53
CA SER A 77 2.12 0.39 6.71
C SER A 77 2.53 -0.60 5.62
N ALA A 78 3.23 -0.10 4.58
CA ALA A 78 3.54 -0.89 3.39
C ALA A 78 4.43 -2.10 3.67
N ASP A 79 5.37 -1.99 4.61
CA ASP A 79 6.22 -3.10 5.06
C ASP A 79 5.40 -4.28 5.60
N LYS A 80 4.34 -4.02 6.36
CA LYS A 80 3.47 -5.07 6.91
C LYS A 80 2.63 -5.74 5.83
N VAL A 81 2.20 -4.98 4.83
CA VAL A 81 1.54 -5.54 3.63
C VAL A 81 2.51 -6.44 2.85
N LEU A 82 3.79 -6.05 2.74
CA LEU A 82 4.80 -6.88 2.06
C LEU A 82 5.05 -8.21 2.80
N ILE A 83 5.13 -8.17 4.13
CA ILE A 83 5.24 -9.39 4.96
C ILE A 83 4.03 -10.31 4.72
N ALA A 84 2.82 -9.77 4.84
CA ALA A 84 1.60 -10.54 4.60
C ALA A 84 1.50 -11.09 3.16
N MET A 85 1.99 -10.34 2.16
CA MET A 85 2.01 -10.82 0.78
C MET A 85 2.96 -12.02 0.59
N VAL A 86 4.11 -12.00 1.27
CA VAL A 86 5.10 -13.09 1.18
C VAL A 86 4.60 -14.33 1.92
N GLU A 87 4.01 -14.16 3.09
CA GLU A 87 3.67 -15.27 3.99
C GLU A 87 2.24 -15.81 3.76
N HIS A 88 1.31 -14.93 3.37
CA HIS A 88 -0.13 -15.20 3.30
C HIS A 88 -0.78 -14.63 2.02
N GLY A 89 0.00 -14.49 0.93
CA GLY A 89 -0.43 -13.85 -0.32
C GLY A 89 -1.82 -14.28 -0.85
N PRO A 90 -2.16 -15.58 -0.90
CA PRO A 90 -3.48 -16.03 -1.33
C PRO A 90 -4.64 -15.50 -0.47
N ALA A 91 -4.48 -15.48 0.85
CA ALA A 91 -5.51 -14.99 1.77
C ALA A 91 -5.72 -13.48 1.64
N LEU A 92 -4.61 -12.73 1.53
CA LEU A 92 -4.66 -11.29 1.31
C LEU A 92 -5.30 -10.93 -0.04
N ALA A 93 -5.01 -11.70 -1.10
CA ALA A 93 -5.65 -11.53 -2.40
C ALA A 93 -7.15 -11.82 -2.35
N ALA A 94 -7.56 -12.91 -1.68
CA ALA A 94 -8.98 -13.25 -1.51
C ALA A 94 -9.75 -12.16 -0.74
N ALA A 95 -9.16 -11.61 0.32
CA ALA A 95 -9.76 -10.51 1.07
C ALA A 95 -9.96 -9.25 0.19
N LEU A 96 -8.97 -8.92 -0.64
CA LEU A 96 -9.05 -7.80 -1.59
C LEU A 96 -10.14 -8.02 -2.65
N GLU A 97 -10.20 -9.22 -3.23
CA GLU A 97 -11.22 -9.57 -4.23
C GLU A 97 -12.63 -9.50 -3.65
N ALA A 98 -12.83 -10.01 -2.45
CA ALA A 98 -14.11 -9.95 -1.75
C ALA A 98 -14.56 -8.50 -1.50
N GLU A 99 -13.67 -7.64 -1.01
CA GLU A 99 -13.96 -6.21 -0.74
C GLU A 99 -14.25 -5.42 -2.03
N MET A 100 -13.55 -5.74 -3.12
CA MET A 100 -13.86 -5.14 -4.43
C MET A 100 -15.20 -5.64 -4.98
N GLY A 101 -15.54 -6.91 -4.75
CA GLY A 101 -16.81 -7.50 -5.16
C GLY A 101 -18.00 -6.85 -4.47
N GLU A 102 -17.94 -6.71 -3.15
CA GLU A 102 -19.00 -6.07 -2.34
C GLU A 102 -19.21 -4.61 -2.76
N ARG A 103 -18.14 -3.84 -2.98
CA ARG A 103 -18.25 -2.44 -3.42
C ARG A 103 -18.78 -2.27 -4.84
N ARG A 104 -18.67 -3.28 -5.71
CA ARG A 104 -19.30 -3.26 -7.04
C ARG A 104 -20.81 -3.56 -6.97
N ALA A 105 -21.27 -4.21 -5.90
CA ALA A 105 -22.66 -4.61 -5.72
C ALA A 105 -23.49 -3.56 -4.94
N ALA A 106 -22.85 -2.63 -4.24
CA ALA A 106 -23.46 -1.50 -3.54
C ALA A 106 -23.67 -0.28 -4.45
#